data_AF-A0A7V6LSC5-F1
#
_entry.id   AF-A0A7V6LSC5-F1
#
_cell.length_a   1.000
_cell.length_b   1.000
_cell.length_c   1.000
_cell.angle_alpha   90.00
_cell.angle_beta   90.00
_cell.angle_gamma   90.00
#
_symmetry.space_group_name_H-M   'P 1'
#
loop_
_entity.id
_entity.type
_entity.pdbx_description
1 polymer ?
#
loop_
_entity_poly.entity_id
_entity_poly.type
_entity_poly.pdbx_seq_one_letter_code
_entity_poly.pdbx_strand_id
1 'polypeptide(L)'
;MILPDDPKYDVIVITGPTASGKTTLAVALATVIGGEIVSADSRQVYRRMDIGTGKDLLEYVVDGNRVPYHLIDILEPGEKYNVFEYQRDFLKVFRDIKSRKKVPIICGGSGMYLDSVVSGYNMFEVPPDTTLRKSLDKKSMKELIDILTTYKELHNVTDIDSKKRVIRAIEIAHYHKKAKI
;
A
#
# COMPACT_ATOMS: atom_id res chain seq x y z
N MET A 1 31.36 1.05 7.19
CA MET A 1 31.01 0.84 5.77
C MET A 1 30.15 2.03 5.36
N ILE A 2 30.71 2.94 4.56
CA ILE A 2 30.00 4.14 4.10
C ILE A 2 29.16 3.69 2.90
N LEU A 3 27.84 3.82 2.99
CA LEU A 3 26.96 3.60 1.84
C LEU A 3 27.25 4.71 0.81
N PRO A 4 27.30 4.40 -0.50
CA PRO A 4 27.56 5.40 -1.54
C PRO A 4 26.55 6.55 -1.49
N ASP A 5 27.00 7.76 -1.85
CA ASP A 5 26.22 9.01 -1.80
C ASP A 5 24.94 8.99 -2.64
N ASP A 6 24.84 8.06 -3.60
CA ASP A 6 23.62 7.73 -4.32
C ASP A 6 23.44 6.19 -4.35
N PRO A 7 22.62 5.60 -3.47
CA PRO A 7 22.44 4.16 -3.46
C PRO A 7 21.66 3.73 -4.70
N LYS A 8 22.21 2.75 -5.45
CA LYS A 8 21.55 2.08 -6.59
C LYS A 8 20.13 1.56 -6.27
N TYR A 9 19.81 1.39 -5.00
CA TYR A 9 18.53 0.88 -4.51
C TYR A 9 17.96 1.82 -3.45
N ASP A 10 16.68 2.12 -3.56
CA ASP A 10 16.01 3.09 -2.71
C ASP A 10 15.41 2.51 -1.43
N VAL A 11 15.20 1.20 -1.39
CA VAL A 11 14.51 0.49 -0.29
C VAL A 11 15.00 -0.95 -0.20
N ILE A 12 15.05 -1.49 1.02
CA ILE A 12 15.32 -2.91 1.29
C ILE A 12 14.00 -3.58 1.67
N VAL A 13 13.71 -4.76 1.14
CA VAL A 13 12.49 -5.53 1.48
C VAL A 13 12.88 -6.83 2.16
N ILE A 14 12.35 -7.05 3.37
CA ILE A 14 12.44 -8.29 4.13
C ILE A 14 11.04 -8.90 4.20
N THR A 15 10.84 -9.95 3.40
CA THR A 15 9.54 -10.65 3.25
C THR A 15 9.67 -12.14 3.50
N GLY A 16 8.55 -12.82 3.72
CA GLY A 16 8.47 -14.22 4.09
C GLY A 16 7.23 -14.56 4.93
N PRO A 17 6.96 -15.85 5.18
CA PRO A 17 5.77 -16.31 5.89
C PRO A 17 5.74 -15.84 7.35
N THR A 18 4.58 -15.91 8.00
CA THR A 18 4.45 -15.63 9.44
C THR A 18 5.39 -16.54 10.25
N ALA A 19 5.92 -16.03 11.37
CA ALA A 19 6.85 -16.75 12.25
C ALA A 19 8.21 -17.14 11.63
N SER A 20 8.64 -16.50 10.52
CA SER A 20 9.95 -16.77 9.90
C SER A 20 11.10 -15.86 10.39
N GLY A 21 10.93 -15.14 11.50
CA GLY A 21 11.99 -14.27 12.07
C GLY A 21 12.27 -12.96 11.31
N LYS A 22 11.32 -12.48 10.49
CA LYS A 22 11.51 -11.26 9.67
C LYS A 22 11.80 -10.01 10.50
N THR A 23 11.05 -9.81 11.58
CA THR A 23 11.19 -8.64 12.46
C THR A 23 12.60 -8.61 13.05
N THR A 24 13.06 -9.73 13.62
CA THR A 24 14.41 -9.88 14.17
C THR A 24 15.49 -9.53 13.14
N LEU A 25 15.38 -10.06 11.90
CA LEU A 25 16.32 -9.75 10.82
C LEU A 25 16.27 -8.26 10.43
N ALA A 26 15.08 -7.69 10.31
CA ALA A 26 14.90 -6.29 9.94
C ALA A 26 15.48 -5.34 10.99
N VAL A 27 15.27 -5.64 12.28
CA VAL A 27 15.82 -4.86 13.39
C VAL A 27 17.34 -4.95 13.43
N ALA A 28 17.90 -6.16 13.31
CA ALA A 28 19.35 -6.34 13.28
C ALA A 28 19.98 -5.56 12.12
N LEU A 29 19.39 -5.64 10.93
CA LEU A 29 19.86 -4.89 9.76
C LEU A 29 19.76 -3.38 9.99
N ALA A 30 18.61 -2.89 10.45
CA ALA A 30 18.36 -1.47 10.71
C ALA A 30 19.38 -0.88 11.69
N THR A 31 19.73 -1.64 12.74
CA THR A 31 20.74 -1.25 13.73
C THR A 31 22.11 -1.06 13.09
N VAL A 32 22.52 -1.97 12.20
CA VAL A 32 23.84 -1.95 11.54
C VAL A 32 23.95 -0.81 10.52
N ILE A 33 22.90 -0.57 9.73
CA ILE A 33 22.94 0.38 8.61
C ILE A 33 22.32 1.75 8.93
N GLY A 34 21.84 1.95 10.16
CA GLY A 34 21.10 3.15 10.55
C GLY A 34 19.79 3.32 9.76
N GLY A 35 19.09 2.22 9.52
CA GLY A 35 17.82 2.17 8.80
C GLY A 35 16.60 2.33 9.69
N GLU A 36 15.43 2.45 9.06
CA GLU A 36 14.14 2.52 9.74
C GLU A 36 13.15 1.55 9.09
N ILE A 37 12.31 0.93 9.91
CA ILE A 37 11.45 -0.17 9.47
C ILE A 37 10.05 0.34 9.15
N VAL A 38 9.52 -0.01 7.98
CA VAL A 38 8.13 0.26 7.60
C VAL A 38 7.40 -1.07 7.54
N SER A 39 6.39 -1.25 8.39
CA SER A 39 5.63 -2.50 8.42
C SER A 39 4.83 -2.68 7.12
N ALA A 40 4.87 -3.88 6.56
CA ALA A 40 4.03 -4.35 5.46
C ALA A 40 3.13 -5.50 5.94
N ASP A 41 2.47 -5.29 7.08
CA ASP A 41 1.52 -6.23 7.67
C ASP A 41 0.16 -5.56 7.87
N SER A 42 -0.87 -6.06 7.19
CA SER A 42 -2.24 -5.54 7.24
C SER A 42 -2.92 -5.67 8.60
N ARG A 43 -2.34 -6.43 9.54
CA ARG A 43 -2.87 -6.62 10.88
C ARG A 43 -2.16 -5.75 11.92
N GLN A 44 -0.87 -5.44 11.72
CA GLN A 44 -0.09 -4.67 12.69
C GLN A 44 -0.45 -3.16 12.72
N VAL A 45 -1.20 -2.68 11.73
CA VAL A 45 -1.65 -1.28 11.65
C VAL A 45 -2.64 -0.88 12.76
N TYR A 46 -3.35 -1.84 13.38
CA TYR A 46 -4.41 -1.57 14.36
C TYR A 46 -3.91 -1.57 15.80
N ARG A 47 -4.11 -0.47 16.53
CA ARG A 47 -3.81 -0.30 17.95
C ARG A 47 -4.44 -1.40 18.81
N ARG A 48 -3.75 -1.79 19.88
CA ARG A 48 -4.23 -2.73 20.92
C ARG A 48 -4.50 -4.16 20.44
N MET A 49 -4.19 -4.48 19.20
CA MET A 49 -4.32 -5.82 18.63
C MET A 49 -2.98 -6.56 18.63
N ASP A 50 -2.29 -6.65 19.75
CA ASP A 50 -0.85 -6.97 19.72
C ASP A 50 -0.57 -8.49 19.66
N ILE A 51 -1.19 -9.28 20.54
CA ILE A 51 -0.96 -10.72 20.65
C ILE A 51 -1.39 -11.46 19.39
N GLY A 52 -2.63 -11.22 18.92
CA GLY A 52 -3.19 -11.92 17.77
C GLY A 52 -2.58 -11.52 16.43
N THR A 53 -1.77 -10.46 16.38
CA THR A 53 -1.15 -9.96 15.15
C THR A 53 0.38 -10.05 15.17
N GLY A 54 0.96 -10.64 16.22
CA GLY A 54 2.40 -10.84 16.35
C GLY A 54 3.17 -9.52 16.38
N LYS A 55 2.68 -8.52 17.12
CA LYS A 55 3.42 -7.27 17.37
C LYS A 55 4.35 -7.45 18.55
N ASP A 56 5.46 -8.10 18.31
CA ASP A 56 6.54 -8.21 19.29
C ASP A 56 7.34 -6.89 19.29
N LEU A 57 6.72 -5.80 19.78
CA LEU A 57 7.30 -4.45 19.75
C LEU A 57 8.64 -4.36 20.53
N LEU A 58 8.85 -5.27 21.48
CA LEU A 58 10.10 -5.40 22.21
C LEU A 58 11.27 -5.82 21.30
N GLU A 59 11.01 -6.51 20.20
CA GLU A 59 12.07 -6.87 19.23
C GLU A 59 12.73 -5.64 18.62
N TYR A 60 12.04 -4.48 18.60
CA TYR A 60 12.59 -3.24 18.06
C TYR A 60 13.55 -2.53 19.02
N VAL A 61 13.88 -3.12 20.18
CA VAL A 61 14.85 -2.55 21.13
C VAL A 61 16.11 -3.41 21.14
N VAL A 62 17.24 -2.83 20.73
CA VAL A 62 18.56 -3.47 20.70
C VAL A 62 19.50 -2.65 21.59
N ASP A 63 20.11 -3.31 22.58
CA ASP A 63 21.03 -2.67 23.54
C ASP A 63 20.45 -1.40 24.20
N GLY A 64 19.15 -1.41 24.50
CA GLY A 64 18.42 -0.28 25.08
C GLY A 64 18.05 0.84 24.10
N ASN A 65 18.46 0.73 22.83
CA ASN A 65 18.13 1.68 21.77
C ASN A 65 16.97 1.17 20.93
N ARG A 66 15.98 2.03 20.69
CA ARG A 66 14.82 1.69 19.87
C ARG A 66 15.10 1.94 18.40
N VAL A 67 14.98 0.91 17.57
CA VAL A 67 14.92 1.02 16.11
C VAL A 67 13.58 1.65 15.72
N PRO A 68 13.57 2.78 14.97
CA PRO A 68 12.33 3.39 14.53
C PRO A 68 11.54 2.45 13.62
N TYR A 69 10.23 2.40 13.85
CA TYR A 69 9.30 1.67 13.01
C TYR A 69 8.06 2.50 12.68
N HIS A 70 7.43 2.19 11.56
CA HIS A 70 6.33 2.95 10.98
C HIS A 70 5.19 2.04 10.53
N LEU A 71 3.99 2.62 10.39
CA LEU A 71 2.75 1.93 9.98
C LEU A 71 2.35 0.77 10.91
N ILE A 72 2.72 0.88 12.18
CA ILE A 72 2.25 0.02 13.27
C ILE A 72 1.45 0.91 14.22
N ASP A 73 0.32 0.42 14.73
CA ASP A 73 -0.52 1.17 15.67
C ASP A 73 -0.96 2.55 15.14
N ILE A 74 -1.31 2.63 13.86
CA ILE A 74 -1.74 3.88 13.20
C ILE A 74 -3.25 4.05 13.16
N LEU A 75 -4.02 2.98 13.39
CA LEU A 75 -5.49 2.96 13.32
C LEU A 75 -6.12 2.33 14.55
N GLU A 76 -7.36 2.69 14.83
CA GLU A 76 -8.21 2.02 15.81
C GLU A 76 -8.86 0.75 15.24
N PRO A 77 -9.11 -0.27 16.09
CA PRO A 77 -9.86 -1.45 15.66
C PRO A 77 -11.24 -1.07 15.10
N GLY A 78 -11.57 -1.64 13.93
CA GLY A 78 -12.83 -1.38 13.23
C GLY A 78 -12.74 -0.30 12.15
N GLU A 79 -11.66 0.47 12.11
CA GLU A 79 -11.36 1.33 10.96
C GLU A 79 -11.04 0.48 9.73
N LYS A 80 -11.36 0.99 8.54
CA LYS A 80 -11.02 0.32 7.29
C LYS A 80 -9.63 0.75 6.87
N TYR A 81 -8.81 -0.21 6.47
CA TYR A 81 -7.51 0.05 5.88
C TYR A 81 -7.28 -0.83 4.66
N ASN A 82 -7.09 -0.21 3.51
CA ASN A 82 -6.92 -0.89 2.23
C ASN A 82 -5.55 -0.61 1.60
N VAL A 83 -5.27 -1.27 0.47
CA VAL A 83 -3.97 -1.18 -0.22
C VAL A 83 -3.64 0.24 -0.71
N PHE A 84 -4.63 1.05 -1.09
CA PHE A 84 -4.42 2.45 -1.50
C PHE A 84 -3.99 3.30 -0.32
N GLU A 85 -4.62 3.11 0.84
CA GLU A 85 -4.27 3.81 2.07
C GLU A 85 -2.86 3.43 2.52
N TYR A 86 -2.53 2.13 2.45
CA TYR A 86 -1.18 1.64 2.68
C TYR A 86 -0.15 2.30 1.78
N GLN A 87 -0.36 2.28 0.46
CA GLN A 87 0.59 2.86 -0.49
C GLN A 87 0.78 4.37 -0.23
N ARG A 88 -0.31 5.10 0.01
CA ARG A 88 -0.28 6.53 0.35
C ARG A 88 0.57 6.80 1.59
N ASP A 89 0.33 6.06 2.66
CA ASP A 89 0.99 6.31 3.94
C ASP A 89 2.43 5.78 3.93
N PHE A 90 2.70 4.69 3.22
CA PHE A 90 4.05 4.24 2.87
C PHE A 90 4.85 5.33 2.16
N LEU A 91 4.29 5.94 1.10
CA LEU A 91 5.01 6.98 0.33
C LEU A 91 5.35 8.21 1.18
N LYS A 92 4.49 8.58 2.13
CA LYS A 92 4.77 9.66 3.09
C LYS A 92 5.95 9.30 3.99
N VAL A 93 5.88 8.12 4.63
CA VAL A 93 6.93 7.61 5.53
C VAL A 93 8.26 7.44 4.78
N PHE A 94 8.22 6.86 3.59
CA PHE A 94 9.39 6.65 2.75
C PHE A 94 10.11 7.95 2.42
N ARG A 95 9.36 8.99 2.01
CA ARG A 95 9.93 10.33 1.74
C ARG A 95 10.52 10.96 2.99
N ASP A 96 9.86 10.83 4.14
CA ASP A 96 10.37 11.32 5.42
C ASP A 96 11.71 10.64 5.79
N ILE A 97 11.77 9.31 5.76
CA ILE A 97 13.00 8.54 6.04
C ILE A 97 14.14 8.96 5.11
N LYS A 98 13.86 9.06 3.80
CA LYS A 98 14.86 9.49 2.81
C LYS A 98 15.31 10.93 3.02
N SER A 99 14.41 11.84 3.40
CA SER A 99 14.75 13.24 3.71
C SER A 99 15.72 13.35 4.90
N ARG A 100 15.62 12.42 5.84
CA ARG A 100 16.53 12.28 7.00
C ARG A 100 17.81 11.49 6.68
N LYS A 101 18.05 11.17 5.40
CA LYS A 101 19.18 10.37 4.90
C LYS A 101 19.30 9.00 5.58
N LYS A 102 18.17 8.40 5.94
CA LYS A 102 18.07 7.07 6.53
C LYS A 102 17.70 6.04 5.47
N VAL A 103 17.99 4.77 5.73
CA VAL A 103 17.67 3.66 4.81
C VAL A 103 16.27 3.10 5.14
N PRO A 104 15.29 3.17 4.23
CA PRO A 104 13.98 2.55 4.42
C PRO A 104 14.09 1.02 4.29
N ILE A 105 13.56 0.30 5.28
CA ILE A 105 13.49 -1.16 5.31
C ILE A 105 12.02 -1.56 5.43
N ILE A 106 11.46 -2.18 4.40
CA ILE A 106 10.12 -2.75 4.46
C ILE A 106 10.21 -4.13 5.13
N CYS A 107 9.40 -4.39 6.15
CA CYS A 107 9.32 -5.69 6.81
C CYS A 107 7.86 -6.15 6.90
N GLY A 108 7.53 -7.32 6.37
CA GLY A 108 6.18 -7.86 6.47
C GLY A 108 5.90 -9.00 5.51
N GLY A 109 4.64 -9.46 5.48
CA GLY A 109 4.19 -10.59 4.66
C GLY A 109 2.94 -10.32 3.83
N SER A 110 2.38 -9.11 3.86
CA SER A 110 1.18 -8.78 3.07
C SER A 110 1.58 -8.54 1.61
N GLY A 111 1.44 -9.56 0.76
CA GLY A 111 1.85 -9.53 -0.64
C GLY A 111 1.30 -8.31 -1.41
N MET A 112 0.01 -7.99 -1.25
CA MET A 112 -0.59 -6.81 -1.89
C MET A 112 0.03 -5.48 -1.44
N TYR A 113 0.45 -5.36 -0.18
CA TYR A 113 1.10 -4.15 0.32
C TYR A 113 2.48 -3.99 -0.31
N LEU A 114 3.27 -5.06 -0.31
CA LEU A 114 4.58 -5.08 -0.97
C LEU A 114 4.46 -4.77 -2.45
N ASP A 115 3.58 -5.48 -3.16
CA ASP A 115 3.33 -5.32 -4.59
C ASP A 115 2.92 -3.88 -4.94
N SER A 116 2.06 -3.26 -4.12
CA SER A 116 1.63 -1.87 -4.34
C SER A 116 2.77 -0.85 -4.33
N VAL A 117 3.87 -1.11 -3.61
CA VAL A 117 4.97 -0.15 -3.46
C VAL A 117 6.20 -0.49 -4.30
N VAL A 118 6.40 -1.76 -4.65
CA VAL A 118 7.57 -2.19 -5.45
C VAL A 118 7.28 -2.31 -6.94
N SER A 119 6.04 -2.62 -7.34
CA SER A 119 5.70 -2.96 -8.73
C SER A 119 5.32 -1.76 -9.59
N GLY A 120 5.49 -0.53 -9.09
CA GLY A 120 5.22 0.69 -9.84
C GLY A 120 3.74 0.87 -10.21
N TYR A 121 2.82 0.26 -9.47
CA TYR A 121 1.38 0.47 -9.69
C TYR A 121 1.06 1.95 -9.48
N ASN A 122 0.67 2.58 -10.57
CA ASN A 122 0.00 3.87 -10.56
C ASN A 122 -1.43 3.68 -10.03
N MET A 123 -1.55 3.49 -8.73
CA MET A 123 -2.83 3.43 -8.03
C MET A 123 -3.38 4.86 -7.90
N PHE A 124 -3.92 5.38 -9.00
CA PHE A 124 -4.58 6.68 -8.97
C PHE A 124 -5.86 6.56 -8.14
N GLU A 125 -5.94 7.35 -7.07
CA GLU A 125 -7.19 7.56 -6.38
C GLU A 125 -8.13 8.33 -7.33
N VAL A 126 -9.02 7.61 -8.02
CA VAL A 126 -10.05 8.23 -8.84
C VAL A 126 -11.16 8.70 -7.91
N PRO A 127 -11.32 10.02 -7.67
CA PRO A 127 -12.37 10.52 -6.80
C PRO A 127 -13.75 10.16 -7.37
N PRO A 128 -14.76 9.89 -6.52
CA PRO A 128 -16.13 9.70 -6.98
C PRO A 128 -16.64 10.92 -7.74
N ASP A 129 -17.05 10.74 -8.99
CA ASP A 129 -17.73 11.77 -9.77
C ASP A 129 -19.24 11.56 -9.65
N THR A 130 -19.84 12.24 -8.67
CA THR A 130 -21.26 12.12 -8.38
C THR A 130 -22.15 12.52 -9.56
N THR A 131 -21.70 13.45 -10.41
CA THR A 131 -22.44 13.90 -11.60
C THR A 131 -22.40 12.82 -12.67
N LEU A 132 -21.21 12.28 -12.96
CA LEU A 132 -21.05 11.17 -13.89
C LEU A 132 -21.85 9.95 -13.43
N ARG A 133 -21.77 9.57 -12.15
CA ARG A 133 -22.56 8.47 -11.58
C ARG A 133 -24.06 8.66 -11.78
N LYS A 134 -24.60 9.85 -11.49
CA LYS A 134 -26.03 10.15 -11.71
C LYS A 134 -26.44 10.04 -13.18
N SER A 135 -25.56 10.43 -14.11
CA SER A 135 -25.82 10.30 -15.54
C SER A 135 -25.81 8.83 -16.01
N LEU A 136 -24.87 8.04 -15.50
CA LEU A 136 -24.70 6.62 -15.84
C LEU A 136 -25.78 5.76 -15.18
N ASP A 137 -26.27 6.13 -13.99
CA ASP A 137 -27.32 5.36 -13.30
C ASP A 137 -28.68 5.41 -14.02
N LYS A 138 -28.88 6.35 -14.94
CA LYS A 138 -30.08 6.36 -15.80
C LYS A 138 -30.00 5.38 -16.98
N LYS A 139 -28.83 4.79 -17.23
CA LYS A 139 -28.58 3.90 -18.36
C LYS A 139 -28.86 2.44 -18.02
N SER A 140 -29.27 1.68 -19.03
CA SER A 140 -29.39 0.23 -18.98
C SER A 140 -28.02 -0.43 -18.86
N MET A 141 -27.99 -1.69 -18.43
CA MET A 141 -26.74 -2.44 -18.32
C MET A 141 -26.05 -2.58 -19.69
N LYS A 142 -26.82 -2.80 -20.76
CA LYS A 142 -26.27 -2.88 -22.11
C LYS A 142 -25.55 -1.59 -22.51
N GLU A 143 -26.20 -0.44 -22.31
CA GLU A 143 -25.59 0.87 -22.61
C GLU A 143 -24.33 1.15 -21.78
N LEU A 144 -24.29 0.71 -20.52
CA LEU A 144 -23.11 0.87 -19.67
C LEU A 144 -21.94 0.01 -20.16
N ILE A 145 -22.21 -1.21 -20.59
CA ILE A 145 -21.20 -2.10 -21.18
C ILE A 145 -20.68 -1.48 -22.49
N ASP A 146 -21.58 -1.00 -23.36
CA ASP A 146 -21.23 -0.34 -24.62
C ASP A 146 -20.37 0.91 -24.38
N ILE A 147 -20.62 1.67 -23.30
CA ILE A 147 -19.77 2.81 -22.93
C ILE A 147 -18.40 2.31 -22.44
N LEU A 148 -18.36 1.30 -21.57
CA LEU A 148 -17.12 0.79 -20.99
C LEU A 148 -16.17 0.23 -22.07
N THR A 149 -16.70 -0.44 -23.08
CA THR A 149 -15.92 -0.98 -24.21
C THR A 149 -15.28 0.11 -25.07
N THR A 150 -15.82 1.35 -25.08
CA THR A 150 -15.15 2.48 -25.74
C THR A 150 -13.87 2.95 -25.03
N TYR A 151 -13.67 2.55 -23.77
CA TYR A 151 -12.50 2.91 -22.99
C TYR A 151 -11.45 1.80 -22.91
N LYS A 152 -11.85 0.53 -22.90
CA LYS A 152 -10.93 -0.60 -22.80
C LYS A 152 -11.52 -1.89 -23.37
N GLU A 153 -10.62 -2.82 -23.72
CA GLU A 153 -11.03 -4.19 -23.98
C GLU A 153 -11.45 -4.89 -22.69
N LEU A 154 -12.59 -5.58 -22.76
CA LEU A 154 -13.11 -6.37 -21.64
C LEU A 154 -12.44 -7.75 -21.67
N HIS A 155 -11.34 -7.91 -20.92
CA HIS A 155 -10.66 -9.20 -20.78
C HIS A 155 -11.36 -10.14 -19.78
N ASN A 156 -12.28 -9.64 -18.96
CA ASN A 156 -13.04 -10.42 -17.99
C ASN A 156 -14.43 -9.83 -17.68
N VAL A 157 -15.26 -10.61 -16.99
CA VAL A 157 -16.65 -10.29 -16.62
C VAL A 157 -16.76 -9.53 -15.30
N THR A 158 -15.69 -9.44 -14.50
CA THR A 158 -15.72 -8.91 -13.13
C THR A 158 -16.17 -7.45 -13.06
N ASP A 159 -15.84 -6.66 -14.07
CA ASP A 159 -16.25 -5.25 -14.16
C ASP A 159 -17.70 -5.09 -14.60
N ILE A 160 -18.34 -6.14 -15.12
CA ILE A 160 -19.73 -6.14 -15.62
C ILE A 160 -20.71 -6.96 -14.77
N ASP A 161 -20.25 -7.47 -13.62
CA ASP A 161 -21.00 -8.28 -12.66
C ASP A 161 -22.15 -7.51 -11.97
N SER A 162 -22.00 -6.20 -11.81
CA SER A 162 -23.09 -5.36 -11.29
C SER A 162 -23.04 -3.96 -11.87
N LYS A 163 -24.21 -3.33 -11.97
CA LYS A 163 -24.34 -1.95 -12.45
C LYS A 163 -23.39 -0.98 -11.72
N LYS A 164 -23.25 -1.13 -10.40
CA LYS A 164 -22.34 -0.31 -9.58
C LYS A 164 -20.86 -0.51 -9.97
N ARG A 165 -20.43 -1.74 -10.24
CA ARG A 165 -19.06 -2.02 -10.69
C ARG A 165 -18.79 -1.43 -12.06
N VAL A 166 -19.75 -1.53 -12.98
CA VAL A 166 -19.59 -1.02 -14.35
C VAL A 166 -19.48 0.50 -14.33
N ILE A 167 -20.34 1.16 -13.55
CA ILE A 167 -20.28 2.61 -13.35
C ILE A 167 -18.92 3.03 -12.78
N ARG A 168 -18.38 2.30 -11.79
CA ARG A 168 -17.05 2.58 -11.25
C ARG A 168 -15.93 2.34 -12.28
N ALA A 169 -16.04 1.28 -13.08
CA ALA A 169 -15.07 0.99 -14.14
C ALA A 169 -15.06 2.10 -15.21
N ILE A 170 -16.24 2.59 -15.63
CA ILE A 170 -16.37 3.73 -16.55
C ILE A 170 -15.78 5.00 -15.91
N GLU A 171 -16.10 5.27 -14.65
CA GLU A 171 -15.58 6.44 -13.92
C GLU A 171 -14.04 6.44 -13.85
N ILE A 172 -13.45 5.29 -13.53
CA ILE A 172 -12.00 5.10 -13.52
C ILE A 172 -11.41 5.35 -14.92
N ALA A 173 -11.95 4.69 -15.94
CA ALA A 173 -11.42 4.80 -17.30
C ALA A 173 -11.59 6.21 -17.90
N HIS A 174 -12.70 6.88 -17.58
CA HIS A 174 -12.94 8.28 -17.96
C HIS A 174 -11.92 9.22 -17.31
N TYR A 175 -11.61 9.00 -16.04
CA TYR A 175 -10.61 9.79 -15.32
C TYR A 175 -9.22 9.62 -15.92
N HIS A 176 -8.77 8.40 -16.19
CA HIS A 176 -7.45 8.13 -16.81
C HIS A 176 -7.33 8.80 -18.19
N LYS A 177 -8.36 8.63 -19.05
CA LYS A 177 -8.38 9.27 -20.38
C LYS A 177 -8.28 10.81 -20.29
N LYS A 178 -8.95 11.42 -19.30
CA LYS A 178 -8.91 12.87 -19.07
C LYS A 178 -7.57 13.32 -18.49
N ALA A 179 -6.95 12.51 -17.65
CA ALA A 179 -5.65 12.77 -17.04
C ALA A 179 -4.45 12.54 -17.99
N LYS A 180 -4.67 12.01 -19.20
CA LYS A 180 -3.62 11.62 -20.18
C LYS A 180 -2.60 10.62 -19.61
N ILE A 181 -3.09 9.63 -18.87
CA ILE A 181 -2.27 8.56 -18.29
C ILE A 181 -2.83 7.21 -18.76
#